data_AF-A0A081S8V3-F1
#
_entry.id   AF-A0A081S8V3-F1
#
_cell.length_a   1.000
_cell.length_b   1.000
_cell.length_c   1.000
_cell.angle_alpha   90.00
_cell.angle_beta   90.00
_cell.angle_gamma   90.00
#
_symmetry.space_group_name_H-M   'P 1'
#
loop_
_entity.id
_entity.type
_entity.pdbx_description
1 polymer ?
#
loop_
_entity_poly.entity_id
_entity_poly.type
_entity_poly.pdbx_seq_one_letter_code
_entity_poly.pdbx_strand_id
1 'polypeptide(L)'
;MFTRKTKNEDGAAKTEQTAKADGTVGSKSQGAAQKKAEVVNKGDYYSIQGKYDEIIVANKHYPLSKDYNPGENPTAKAELVKLIKAMQEAGFPISDHYSGFRSYETQTKLYQDYVNQDGKAAADRYSARPGYSEHQTGLAFDVIGTNGDLVTEEKAAQWLLDHAADYGFVVRYLKGKEKETGYMAEEWHLRYVGKEAKEIAASGLSLEEYYGFEGGDYVD
;
A
#
# COMPACT_ATOMS: atom_id res chain seq x y z
N MET A 1 46.23 -33.29 -45.55
CA MET A 1 47.13 -32.59 -46.51
C MET A 1 46.60 -31.17 -46.61
N PHE A 2 47.21 -30.05 -46.20
CA PHE A 2 48.55 -29.58 -45.79
C PHE A 2 48.32 -28.49 -44.70
N THR A 3 48.84 -28.57 -43.47
CA THR A 3 50.04 -27.87 -42.94
C THR A 3 50.25 -26.43 -43.46
N ARG A 4 50.37 -25.37 -42.63
CA ARG A 4 51.42 -25.10 -41.63
C ARG A 4 51.03 -24.02 -40.59
N LYS A 5 51.53 -24.23 -39.36
CA LYS A 5 51.75 -23.26 -38.28
C LYS A 5 52.80 -22.21 -38.68
N THR A 6 52.78 -21.04 -38.03
CA THR A 6 53.94 -20.51 -37.27
C THR A 6 53.46 -19.55 -36.18
N LYS A 7 54.22 -19.56 -35.09
CA LYS A 7 54.04 -18.90 -33.79
C LYS A 7 55.34 -18.11 -33.53
N ASN A 8 55.30 -17.23 -32.52
CA ASN A 8 56.40 -16.59 -31.76
C ASN A 8 56.62 -15.10 -32.07
N GLU A 9 56.93 -14.21 -31.12
CA GLU A 9 57.01 -14.22 -29.64
C GLU A 9 57.21 -12.77 -29.17
N ASP A 10 56.75 -12.49 -27.95
CA ASP A 10 57.21 -11.56 -26.89
C ASP A 10 58.16 -10.37 -27.17
N GLY A 11 57.83 -9.24 -26.54
CA GLY A 11 58.75 -8.13 -26.26
C GLY A 11 58.10 -7.03 -25.39
N ALA A 12 58.70 -6.76 -24.23
CA ALA A 12 58.10 -6.16 -23.05
C ALA A 12 58.11 -4.61 -22.94
N ALA A 13 57.08 -4.13 -22.21
CA ALA A 13 56.96 -3.00 -21.27
C ALA A 13 57.97 -1.81 -21.21
N LYS A 14 57.41 -0.59 -21.15
CA LYS A 14 57.57 0.48 -20.11
C LYS A 14 56.74 1.73 -20.51
N THR A 15 55.61 2.01 -19.83
CA THR A 15 55.37 2.93 -18.69
C THR A 15 55.41 4.43 -18.98
N GLU A 16 54.26 5.09 -18.81
CA GLU A 16 53.97 6.30 -17.99
C GLU A 16 52.57 6.84 -18.40
N GLN A 17 51.49 6.53 -17.70
CA GLN A 17 50.91 7.27 -16.56
C GLN A 17 50.79 8.79 -16.73
N THR A 18 49.56 9.25 -17.00
CA THR A 18 49.01 10.45 -16.37
C THR A 18 47.56 10.21 -15.98
N ALA A 19 47.31 10.26 -14.68
CA ALA A 19 46.01 10.18 -14.02
C ALA A 19 45.32 11.54 -14.02
N LYS A 20 44.00 11.57 -14.27
CA LYS A 20 43.02 12.54 -13.75
C LYS A 20 41.69 11.80 -13.62
N ALA A 21 41.33 11.39 -12.42
CA ALA A 21 40.58 12.15 -11.42
C ALA A 21 39.09 11.79 -11.52
N ASP A 22 38.74 10.91 -10.60
CA ASP A 22 37.43 10.39 -10.24
C ASP A 22 36.41 11.53 -10.02
N GLY A 23 35.30 11.45 -10.74
CA GLY A 23 34.20 12.39 -10.70
C GLY A 23 32.93 11.66 -10.32
N THR A 24 32.83 11.31 -9.03
CA THR A 24 31.65 10.74 -8.40
C THR A 24 30.51 11.75 -8.50
N VAL A 25 29.60 11.59 -9.47
CA VAL A 25 28.33 12.31 -9.48
C VAL A 25 27.41 11.60 -8.49
N GLY A 26 27.57 11.95 -7.22
CA GLY A 26 26.58 11.68 -6.21
C GLY A 26 25.30 12.44 -6.58
N SER A 27 24.29 11.72 -7.07
CA SER A 27 22.93 12.23 -7.13
C SER A 27 22.45 12.40 -5.69
N LYS A 28 22.66 13.60 -5.14
CA LYS A 28 21.96 14.04 -3.94
C LYS A 28 20.51 14.26 -4.36
N SER A 29 19.66 13.25 -4.16
CA SER A 29 18.25 13.53 -3.98
C SER A 29 18.14 14.40 -2.74
N GLN A 30 17.84 15.68 -2.95
CA GLN A 30 17.43 16.56 -1.88
C GLN A 30 16.08 16.04 -1.39
N GLY A 31 16.11 15.18 -0.38
CA GLY A 31 14.92 14.90 0.43
C GLY A 31 14.52 16.21 1.08
N ALA A 32 13.51 16.88 0.51
CA ALA A 32 12.77 17.86 1.27
C ALA A 32 12.28 17.14 2.52
N ALA A 33 12.68 17.61 3.70
CA ALA A 33 12.20 17.06 4.97
C ALA A 33 10.67 17.20 4.96
N GLN A 34 9.98 16.11 4.65
CA GLN A 34 8.54 16.03 4.64
C GLN A 34 8.10 16.32 6.07
N LYS A 35 7.38 17.42 6.26
CA LYS A 35 6.98 17.88 7.59
C LYS A 35 6.08 16.78 8.17
N LYS A 36 6.54 16.11 9.23
CA LYS A 36 5.76 15.07 9.92
C LYS A 36 4.37 15.61 10.26
N ALA A 37 3.33 14.87 9.90
CA ALA A 37 1.97 15.22 10.32
C ALA A 37 1.85 15.15 11.84
N GLU A 38 1.10 16.08 12.40
CA GLU A 38 0.65 16.00 13.80
C GLU A 38 -0.55 15.06 13.83
N VAL A 39 -0.35 13.85 14.36
CA VAL A 39 -1.43 12.88 14.58
C VAL A 39 -2.17 13.25 15.86
N VAL A 40 -3.47 13.49 15.75
CA VAL A 40 -4.34 13.90 16.84
C VAL A 40 -5.16 12.70 17.32
N ASN A 41 -5.12 12.41 18.62
CA ASN A 41 -6.02 11.44 19.24
C ASN A 41 -7.40 12.09 19.46
N LYS A 42 -8.44 11.54 18.83
CA LYS A 42 -9.84 12.01 18.92
C LYS A 42 -10.67 11.19 19.92
N GLY A 43 -10.04 10.34 20.73
CA GLY A 43 -10.67 9.41 21.66
C GLY A 43 -10.87 8.04 21.02
N ASP A 44 -11.80 7.97 20.05
CA ASP A 44 -12.16 6.70 19.41
C ASP A 44 -11.25 6.30 18.24
N TYR A 45 -10.53 7.27 17.68
CA TYR A 45 -9.62 7.08 16.56
C TYR A 45 -8.53 8.16 16.57
N TYR A 46 -7.49 7.93 15.79
CA TYR A 46 -6.48 8.94 15.47
C TYR A 46 -6.79 9.57 14.11
N SER A 47 -6.40 10.81 13.92
CA SER A 47 -6.51 11.46 12.61
C SER A 47 -5.41 12.49 12.39
N ILE A 48 -5.26 12.89 11.13
CA ILE A 48 -4.43 14.01 10.71
C ILE A 48 -5.28 14.98 9.89
N GLN A 49 -4.85 16.24 9.82
CA GLN A 49 -5.42 17.19 8.89
C GLN A 49 -4.77 17.02 7.51
N GLY A 50 -5.52 16.46 6.55
CA GLY A 50 -5.14 16.45 5.15
C GLY A 50 -5.34 17.83 4.50
N LYS A 51 -5.02 17.93 3.22
CA LYS A 51 -5.12 19.19 2.47
C LYS A 51 -6.57 19.65 2.31
N TYR A 52 -7.50 18.72 2.19
CA TYR A 52 -8.93 19.02 1.99
C TYR A 52 -9.82 18.52 3.12
N ASP A 53 -9.46 17.40 3.74
CA ASP A 53 -10.32 16.67 4.67
C ASP A 53 -9.52 16.19 5.89
N GLU A 54 -10.22 15.89 6.98
CA GLU A 54 -9.66 15.12 8.08
C GLU A 54 -9.49 13.66 7.65
N ILE A 55 -8.29 13.11 7.83
CA ILE A 55 -7.97 11.74 7.43
C ILE A 55 -7.80 10.88 8.68
N ILE A 56 -8.73 9.94 8.89
CA ILE A 56 -8.62 8.93 9.96
C ILE A 56 -7.38 8.07 9.72
N VAL A 57 -6.58 7.88 10.76
CA VAL A 57 -5.40 7.01 10.75
C VAL A 57 -5.73 5.75 11.55
N ALA A 58 -5.68 4.61 10.87
CA ALA A 58 -5.84 3.29 11.47
C ALA A 58 -4.78 2.36 10.85
N ASN A 59 -3.79 1.96 11.65
CA ASN A 59 -2.74 1.01 11.26
C ASN A 59 -2.20 0.31 12.52
N LYS A 60 -1.11 -0.46 12.41
CA LYS A 60 -0.52 -1.21 13.54
C LYS A 60 0.02 -0.33 14.68
N HIS A 61 0.27 0.95 14.43
CA HIS A 61 0.73 1.92 15.43
C HIS A 61 -0.43 2.72 16.04
N TYR A 62 -1.44 3.05 15.23
CA TYR A 62 -2.60 3.85 15.61
C TYR A 62 -3.88 3.00 15.56
N PRO A 63 -4.27 2.33 16.66
CA PRO A 63 -5.49 1.55 16.71
C PRO A 63 -6.74 2.43 16.82
N LEU A 64 -7.85 1.85 16.39
CA LEU A 64 -9.21 2.30 16.66
C LEU A 64 -9.69 1.74 18.00
N SER A 65 -10.50 2.52 18.71
CA SER A 65 -11.21 2.09 19.92
C SER A 65 -12.07 0.87 19.62
N LYS A 66 -12.18 -0.04 20.59
CA LYS A 66 -13.11 -1.18 20.53
C LYS A 66 -14.58 -0.75 20.37
N ASP A 67 -14.90 0.46 20.81
CA ASP A 67 -16.26 1.01 20.78
C ASP A 67 -16.53 1.84 19.51
N TYR A 68 -15.50 2.09 18.68
CA TYR A 68 -15.65 2.81 17.42
C TYR A 68 -16.31 1.91 16.36
N ASN A 69 -17.58 2.20 16.07
CA ASN A 69 -18.40 1.41 15.16
C ASN A 69 -19.22 2.35 14.24
N PRO A 70 -18.55 2.99 13.25
CA PRO A 70 -19.19 3.99 12.40
C PRO A 70 -20.15 3.38 11.35
N GLY A 71 -20.07 2.07 11.11
CA GLY A 71 -20.65 1.45 9.93
C GLY A 71 -19.91 1.85 8.64
N GLU A 72 -20.51 1.52 7.50
CA GLU A 72 -19.95 1.83 6.19
C GLU A 72 -20.17 3.31 5.80
N ASN A 73 -19.12 3.99 5.36
CA ASN A 73 -19.23 5.40 4.95
C ASN A 73 -20.04 5.52 3.65
N PRO A 74 -21.16 6.26 3.64
CA PRO A 74 -22.05 6.30 2.48
C PRO A 74 -21.44 7.02 1.27
N THR A 75 -20.57 8.01 1.49
CA THR A 75 -19.87 8.73 0.41
C THR A 75 -18.87 7.82 -0.27
N ALA A 76 -18.02 7.14 0.51
CA ALA A 76 -17.06 6.18 -0.01
C ALA A 76 -17.76 5.04 -0.75
N LYS A 77 -18.85 4.49 -0.18
CA LYS A 77 -19.68 3.48 -0.85
C LYS A 77 -20.19 3.95 -2.21
N ALA A 78 -20.72 5.17 -2.29
CA ALA A 78 -21.24 5.71 -3.54
C ALA A 78 -20.15 5.83 -4.62
N GLU A 79 -18.93 6.20 -4.24
CA GLU A 79 -17.79 6.22 -5.17
C GLU A 79 -17.31 4.82 -5.53
N LEU A 80 -17.32 3.86 -4.59
CA LEU A 80 -16.98 2.47 -4.85
C LEU A 80 -17.91 1.84 -5.89
N VAL A 81 -19.22 2.11 -5.81
CA VAL A 81 -20.19 1.61 -6.80
C VAL A 81 -19.86 2.11 -8.20
N LYS A 82 -19.41 3.37 -8.35
CA LYS A 82 -18.99 3.91 -9.65
C LYS A 82 -17.68 3.27 -10.12
N LEU A 83 -16.74 3.05 -9.22
CA LEU A 83 -15.47 2.39 -9.50
C LEU A 83 -15.71 0.95 -10.00
N ILE A 84 -16.51 0.16 -9.29
CA ILE A 84 -16.87 -1.21 -9.69
C ILE A 84 -17.50 -1.22 -11.09
N LYS A 85 -18.47 -0.33 -11.32
CA LYS A 85 -19.13 -0.20 -12.63
C LYS A 85 -18.15 0.15 -13.74
N ALA A 86 -17.18 1.04 -13.48
CA ALA A 86 -16.15 1.39 -14.45
C ALA A 86 -15.19 0.22 -14.74
N MET A 87 -14.84 -0.58 -13.74
CA MET A 87 -14.06 -1.82 -13.97
C MET A 87 -14.83 -2.82 -14.82
N GLN A 88 -16.13 -3.01 -14.55
CA GLN A 88 -17.00 -3.88 -15.33
C GLN A 88 -17.14 -3.39 -16.78
N GLU A 89 -17.29 -2.08 -16.99
CA GLU A 89 -17.34 -1.45 -18.32
C GLU A 89 -16.00 -1.57 -19.07
N ALA A 90 -14.87 -1.60 -18.35
CA ALA A 90 -13.55 -1.91 -18.91
C ALA A 90 -13.34 -3.41 -19.20
N GLY A 91 -14.32 -4.26 -18.88
CA GLY A 91 -14.31 -5.70 -19.20
C GLY A 91 -13.69 -6.59 -18.11
N PHE A 92 -13.41 -6.07 -16.92
CA PHE A 92 -12.91 -6.88 -15.81
C PHE A 92 -14.06 -7.66 -15.14
N PRO A 93 -13.85 -8.93 -14.74
CA PRO A 93 -14.87 -9.75 -14.08
C PRO A 93 -15.02 -9.38 -12.59
N ILE A 94 -15.53 -8.17 -12.30
CA ILE A 94 -15.69 -7.65 -10.93
C ILE A 94 -17.12 -7.86 -10.41
N SER A 95 -17.22 -8.36 -9.18
CA SER A 95 -18.48 -8.55 -8.47
C SER A 95 -19.06 -7.22 -7.98
N ASP A 96 -20.38 -7.14 -7.89
CA ASP A 96 -21.06 -6.06 -7.15
C ASP A 96 -20.89 -6.23 -5.62
N HIS A 97 -20.50 -7.42 -5.17
CA HIS A 97 -20.16 -7.69 -3.78
C HIS A 97 -18.72 -7.29 -3.48
N TYR A 98 -18.50 -6.78 -2.28
CA TYR A 98 -17.21 -6.34 -1.77
C TYR A 98 -17.16 -6.56 -0.25
N SER A 99 -15.95 -6.56 0.33
CA SER A 99 -15.77 -6.58 1.79
C SER A 99 -15.50 -5.15 2.27
N GLY A 100 -16.50 -4.51 2.85
CA GLY A 100 -16.44 -3.13 3.34
C GLY A 100 -16.23 -3.06 4.85
N PHE A 101 -17.16 -2.41 5.56
CA PHE A 101 -17.07 -2.25 7.01
C PHE A 101 -16.99 -3.58 7.76
N ARG A 102 -16.02 -3.68 8.69
CA ARG A 102 -15.89 -4.78 9.66
C ARG A 102 -15.80 -4.21 11.08
N SER A 103 -16.76 -4.54 11.94
CA SER A 103 -16.72 -4.11 13.34
C SER A 103 -15.55 -4.75 14.10
N TYR A 104 -15.22 -4.19 15.27
CA TYR A 104 -14.22 -4.75 16.16
C TYR A 104 -14.49 -6.22 16.51
N GLU A 105 -15.75 -6.58 16.78
CA GLU A 105 -16.15 -7.96 17.12
C GLU A 105 -16.03 -8.91 15.93
N THR A 106 -16.39 -8.46 14.73
CA THR A 106 -16.20 -9.24 13.50
C THR A 106 -14.71 -9.47 13.26
N GLN A 107 -13.89 -8.43 13.41
CA GLN A 107 -12.43 -8.54 13.27
C GLN A 107 -11.83 -9.46 14.34
N THR A 108 -12.38 -9.46 15.56
CA THR A 108 -11.94 -10.36 16.64
C THR A 108 -12.15 -11.81 16.24
N LYS A 109 -13.33 -12.17 15.73
CA LYS A 109 -13.63 -13.54 15.28
C LYS A 109 -12.72 -13.94 14.12
N LEU A 110 -12.65 -13.09 13.09
CA LEU A 110 -11.84 -13.35 11.90
C LEU A 110 -10.35 -13.56 12.24
N TYR A 111 -9.79 -12.71 13.09
CA TYR A 111 -8.40 -12.86 13.51
C TYR A 111 -8.18 -14.17 14.28
N GLN A 112 -9.11 -14.54 15.18
CA GLN A 112 -9.00 -15.81 15.92
C GLN A 112 -9.14 -17.02 15.01
N ASP A 113 -10.00 -16.98 13.99
CA ASP A 113 -10.13 -18.07 13.01
C ASP A 113 -8.79 -18.30 12.30
N TYR A 114 -8.11 -17.24 11.88
CA TYR A 114 -6.78 -17.33 11.27
C TYR A 114 -5.70 -17.80 12.24
N VAL A 115 -5.72 -17.34 13.50
CA VAL A 115 -4.80 -17.85 14.54
C VAL A 115 -4.99 -19.35 14.75
N ASN A 116 -6.23 -19.82 14.77
CA ASN A 116 -6.55 -21.22 14.99
C ASN A 116 -6.19 -22.09 13.78
N GLN A 117 -6.33 -21.56 12.57
CA GLN A 117 -6.08 -22.30 11.33
C GLN A 117 -4.57 -22.34 10.98
N ASP A 118 -3.90 -21.20 11.03
CA ASP A 118 -2.56 -21.03 10.45
C ASP A 118 -1.50 -20.56 11.47
N GLY A 119 -1.91 -20.26 12.70
CA GLY A 119 -1.05 -19.80 13.79
C GLY A 119 -0.87 -18.29 13.86
N LYS A 120 -0.52 -17.80 15.06
CA LYS A 120 -0.42 -16.36 15.36
C LYS A 120 0.53 -15.59 14.44
N ALA A 121 1.70 -16.16 14.13
CA ALA A 121 2.68 -15.49 13.28
C ALA A 121 2.17 -15.28 11.85
N ALA A 122 1.37 -16.21 11.33
CA ALA A 122 0.76 -16.09 10.02
C ALA A 122 -0.40 -15.07 10.05
N ALA A 123 -1.26 -15.16 11.08
CA ALA A 123 -2.36 -14.22 11.28
C ALA A 123 -1.89 -12.76 11.46
N ASP A 124 -0.78 -12.51 12.18
CA ASP A 124 -0.20 -11.15 12.32
C ASP A 124 0.38 -10.60 11.01
N ARG A 125 0.65 -11.46 10.02
CA ARG A 125 1.22 -11.09 8.72
C ARG A 125 0.16 -10.74 7.68
N TYR A 126 -0.91 -11.52 7.56
CA TYR A 126 -1.94 -11.36 6.52
C TYR A 126 -3.31 -10.92 7.05
N SER A 127 -3.49 -10.88 8.37
CA SER A 127 -4.70 -10.38 9.02
C SER A 127 -4.34 -9.21 9.94
N ALA A 128 -5.35 -8.65 10.58
CA ALA A 128 -5.18 -7.56 11.54
C ALA A 128 -5.79 -7.95 12.88
N ARG A 129 -5.05 -7.66 13.96
CA ARG A 129 -5.62 -7.70 15.31
C ARG A 129 -6.83 -6.74 15.39
N PRO A 130 -7.87 -7.04 16.18
CA PRO A 130 -9.03 -6.17 16.29
C PRO A 130 -8.63 -4.78 16.81
N GLY A 131 -9.22 -3.73 16.25
CA GLY A 131 -8.79 -2.34 16.46
C GLY A 131 -7.71 -1.86 15.49
N TYR A 132 -6.99 -2.76 14.82
CA TYR A 132 -5.90 -2.41 13.88
C TYR A 132 -6.27 -2.66 12.43
N SER A 133 -7.54 -2.87 12.10
CA SER A 133 -7.99 -3.04 10.72
C SER A 133 -8.57 -1.73 10.20
N GLU A 134 -8.12 -1.26 9.03
CA GLU A 134 -8.74 -0.11 8.38
C GLU A 134 -10.23 -0.35 8.05
N HIS A 135 -10.69 -1.60 7.91
CA HIS A 135 -12.12 -1.88 7.65
C HIS A 135 -13.04 -1.40 8.76
N GLN A 136 -12.55 -1.28 9.99
CA GLN A 136 -13.33 -0.73 11.09
C GLN A 136 -13.59 0.78 10.92
N THR A 137 -12.86 1.47 10.04
CA THR A 137 -13.16 2.88 9.69
C THR A 137 -14.41 3.04 8.83
N GLY A 138 -14.86 1.98 8.13
CA GLY A 138 -15.89 2.08 7.11
C GLY A 138 -15.47 2.80 5.83
N LEU A 139 -14.17 3.10 5.68
CA LEU A 139 -13.57 3.77 4.52
C LEU A 139 -12.66 2.84 3.70
N ALA A 140 -12.51 1.58 4.12
CA ALA A 140 -11.73 0.56 3.43
C ALA A 140 -12.64 -0.52 2.83
N PHE A 141 -12.28 -0.94 1.63
CA PHE A 141 -13.07 -1.87 0.82
C PHE A 141 -12.17 -2.81 0.03
N ASP A 142 -12.43 -4.11 0.14
CA ASP A 142 -11.79 -5.12 -0.69
C ASP A 142 -12.65 -5.39 -1.93
N VAL A 143 -12.05 -5.23 -3.11
CA VAL A 143 -12.70 -5.55 -4.39
C VAL A 143 -12.63 -7.06 -4.64
N ILE A 144 -13.76 -7.66 -5.03
CA ILE A 144 -13.90 -9.11 -5.22
C ILE A 144 -14.25 -9.38 -6.69
N GLY A 145 -13.63 -10.40 -7.28
CA GLY A 145 -13.98 -10.89 -8.62
C GLY A 145 -15.29 -11.68 -8.64
N THR A 146 -15.89 -11.89 -9.81
CA THR A 146 -17.11 -12.71 -9.94
C THR A 146 -16.88 -14.19 -9.61
N ASN A 147 -15.63 -14.63 -9.50
CA ASN A 147 -15.23 -15.95 -8.99
C ASN A 147 -15.32 -16.07 -7.46
N GLY A 148 -15.55 -14.96 -6.75
CA GLY A 148 -15.61 -14.92 -5.28
C GLY A 148 -14.27 -14.68 -4.59
N ASP A 149 -13.19 -14.57 -5.35
CA ASP A 149 -11.84 -14.31 -4.81
C ASP A 149 -11.52 -12.81 -4.82
N LEU A 150 -10.59 -12.40 -3.97
CA LEU A 150 -10.02 -11.05 -3.99
C LEU A 150 -9.31 -10.76 -5.31
N VAL A 151 -9.44 -9.53 -5.81
CA VAL A 151 -8.86 -9.14 -7.10
C VAL A 151 -7.33 -9.14 -7.02
N THR A 152 -6.72 -10.07 -7.75
CA THR A 152 -5.26 -10.25 -7.84
C THR A 152 -4.73 -10.39 -9.26
N GLU A 153 -5.63 -10.39 -10.26
CA GLU A 153 -5.24 -10.43 -11.67
C GLU A 153 -4.50 -9.14 -12.04
N GLU A 154 -3.36 -9.29 -12.73
CA GLU A 154 -2.38 -8.22 -12.93
C GLU A 154 -2.98 -6.98 -13.60
N LYS A 155 -3.82 -7.14 -14.62
CA LYS A 155 -4.43 -6.00 -15.31
C LYS A 155 -5.49 -5.31 -14.46
N ALA A 156 -6.30 -6.07 -13.72
CA ALA A 156 -7.29 -5.50 -12.81
C ALA A 156 -6.62 -4.75 -11.64
N ALA A 157 -5.55 -5.31 -11.07
CA ALA A 157 -4.73 -4.65 -10.06
C ALA A 157 -4.08 -3.37 -10.58
N GLN A 158 -3.52 -3.41 -11.79
CA GLN A 158 -2.95 -2.21 -12.43
C GLN A 158 -4.03 -1.16 -12.71
N TRP A 159 -5.21 -1.56 -13.15
CA TRP A 159 -6.33 -0.63 -13.35
C TRP A 159 -6.70 0.09 -12.05
N LEU A 160 -6.70 -0.61 -10.90
CA LEU A 160 -6.92 0.02 -9.60
C LEU A 160 -5.83 1.04 -9.26
N LEU A 161 -4.55 0.73 -9.51
CA LEU A 161 -3.46 1.69 -9.31
C LEU A 161 -3.61 2.94 -10.18
N ASP A 162 -4.06 2.78 -11.42
CA ASP A 162 -4.18 3.87 -12.39
C ASP A 162 -5.44 4.74 -12.18
N HIS A 163 -6.54 4.12 -11.72
CA HIS A 163 -7.87 4.75 -11.75
C HIS A 163 -8.56 4.91 -10.40
N ALA A 164 -8.13 4.23 -9.32
CA ALA A 164 -8.81 4.35 -8.01
C ALA A 164 -8.91 5.81 -7.53
N ALA A 165 -7.89 6.61 -7.81
CA ALA A 165 -7.83 8.01 -7.42
C ALA A 165 -8.87 8.90 -8.12
N ASP A 166 -9.41 8.49 -9.26
CA ASP A 166 -10.52 9.20 -9.92
C ASP A 166 -11.82 9.12 -9.10
N TYR A 167 -11.92 8.13 -8.22
CA TYR A 167 -13.03 7.88 -7.30
C TYR A 167 -12.70 8.22 -5.84
N GLY A 168 -11.56 8.88 -5.60
CA GLY A 168 -11.12 9.26 -4.25
C GLY A 168 -10.54 8.11 -3.43
N PHE A 169 -10.17 7.00 -4.07
CA PHE A 169 -9.52 5.86 -3.44
C PHE A 169 -8.03 5.81 -3.74
N VAL A 170 -7.29 5.17 -2.84
CA VAL A 170 -5.91 4.73 -3.08
C VAL A 170 -5.82 3.24 -2.83
N VAL A 171 -4.96 2.54 -3.58
CA VAL A 171 -4.54 1.17 -3.22
C VAL A 171 -3.63 1.30 -2.00
N ARG A 172 -4.10 0.83 -0.85
CA ARG A 172 -3.54 1.21 0.45
C ARG A 172 -2.22 0.53 0.77
N TYR A 173 -2.15 -0.77 0.47
CA TYR A 173 -1.04 -1.64 0.80
C TYR A 173 -0.29 -1.99 -0.49
N LEU A 174 0.55 -1.05 -0.91
CA LEU A 174 1.35 -1.17 -2.12
C LEU A 174 2.47 -2.21 -1.97
N LYS A 175 2.77 -2.91 -3.06
CA LYS A 175 3.95 -3.78 -3.15
C LYS A 175 5.24 -3.01 -2.90
N GLY A 176 6.09 -3.51 -2.03
CA GLY A 176 7.35 -2.86 -1.65
C GLY A 176 7.21 -1.74 -0.61
N LYS A 177 6.01 -1.52 -0.06
CA LYS A 177 5.72 -0.58 1.02
C LYS A 177 5.34 -1.26 2.35
N GLU A 178 5.59 -2.56 2.47
CA GLU A 178 5.17 -3.36 3.62
C GLU A 178 5.85 -2.92 4.92
N LYS A 179 7.06 -2.36 4.83
CA LYS A 179 7.77 -1.83 6.00
C LYS A 179 7.16 -0.55 6.50
N GLU A 180 6.69 0.29 5.60
CA GLU A 180 6.09 1.58 5.91
C GLU A 180 4.65 1.37 6.41
N THR A 181 3.85 0.56 5.72
CA THR A 181 2.44 0.33 6.08
C THR A 181 2.26 -0.65 7.24
N GLY A 182 3.15 -1.63 7.38
CA GLY A 182 3.02 -2.74 8.34
C GLY A 182 2.20 -3.93 7.86
N TYR A 183 1.63 -3.88 6.65
CA TYR A 183 0.79 -4.93 6.09
C TYR A 183 1.41 -5.49 4.81
N MET A 184 1.03 -6.72 4.47
CA MET A 184 1.39 -7.28 3.17
C MET A 184 0.73 -6.48 2.04
N ALA A 185 1.30 -6.57 0.84
CA ALA A 185 0.68 -5.99 -0.33
C ALA A 185 -0.71 -6.62 -0.56
N GLU A 186 -1.69 -5.77 -0.86
CA GLU A 186 -3.07 -6.16 -1.14
C GLU A 186 -3.55 -5.36 -2.36
N GLU A 187 -3.58 -6.01 -3.52
CA GLU A 187 -3.98 -5.38 -4.78
C GLU A 187 -5.46 -4.94 -4.78
N TRP A 188 -6.27 -5.57 -3.93
CA TRP A 188 -7.72 -5.38 -3.83
C TRP A 188 -8.15 -4.33 -2.80
N HIS A 189 -7.29 -3.96 -1.83
CA HIS A 189 -7.68 -3.14 -0.68
C HIS A 189 -7.62 -1.65 -1.03
N LEU A 190 -8.78 -1.04 -1.13
CA LEU A 190 -8.95 0.37 -1.43
C LEU A 190 -9.27 1.16 -0.16
N ARG A 191 -8.58 2.28 0.02
CA ARG A 191 -8.83 3.24 1.10
C ARG A 191 -9.36 4.55 0.55
N TYR A 192 -10.54 4.96 0.99
CA TYR A 192 -11.12 6.26 0.63
C TYR A 192 -10.42 7.39 1.39
N VAL A 193 -9.91 8.36 0.65
CA VAL A 193 -9.27 9.60 1.15
C VAL A 193 -9.80 10.85 0.45
N GLY A 194 -10.81 10.69 -0.42
CA GLY A 194 -11.47 11.79 -1.11
C GLY A 194 -10.55 12.49 -2.09
N LYS A 195 -10.60 13.83 -2.11
CA LYS A 195 -10.02 14.64 -3.17
C LYS A 195 -8.50 14.53 -3.30
N GLU A 196 -7.81 14.22 -2.19
CA GLU A 196 -6.35 14.12 -2.14
C GLU A 196 -5.80 12.83 -2.78
N ALA A 197 -6.67 11.87 -3.13
CA ALA A 197 -6.26 10.58 -3.69
C ALA A 197 -5.37 10.72 -4.94
N LYS A 198 -5.63 11.71 -5.80
CA LYS A 198 -4.83 11.93 -7.02
C LYS A 198 -3.40 12.37 -6.71
N GLU A 199 -3.22 13.22 -5.70
CA GLU A 199 -1.91 13.71 -5.28
C GLU A 199 -1.12 12.59 -4.58
N ILE A 200 -1.82 11.78 -3.78
CA ILE A 200 -1.24 10.59 -3.13
C ILE A 200 -0.81 9.57 -4.18
N ALA A 201 -1.70 9.18 -5.10
CA ALA A 201 -1.39 8.22 -6.16
C ALA A 201 -0.23 8.69 -7.04
N ALA A 202 -0.20 9.97 -7.43
CA ALA A 202 0.88 10.54 -8.23
C ALA A 202 2.24 10.54 -7.52
N SER A 203 2.26 10.54 -6.17
CA SER A 203 3.49 10.47 -5.39
C SER A 203 4.10 9.06 -5.34
N GLY A 204 3.30 8.01 -5.54
CA GLY A 204 3.73 6.62 -5.36
C GLY A 204 4.08 6.24 -3.91
N LEU A 205 3.70 7.07 -2.94
CA LEU A 205 3.98 6.87 -1.52
C LEU A 205 2.82 6.17 -0.80
N SER A 206 3.14 5.49 0.29
CA SER A 206 2.13 5.09 1.29
C SER A 206 1.53 6.32 1.98
N LEU A 207 0.39 6.17 2.67
CA LEU A 207 -0.17 7.28 3.47
C LEU A 207 0.77 7.71 4.59
N GLU A 208 1.46 6.75 5.21
CA GLU A 208 2.50 6.97 6.21
C GLU A 208 3.59 7.90 5.68
N GLU A 209 4.14 7.62 4.50
CA GLU A 209 5.18 8.44 3.88
C GLU A 209 4.65 9.77 3.37
N TYR A 210 3.47 9.78 2.73
CA TYR A 210 2.88 10.97 2.12
C TYR A 210 2.59 12.05 3.18
N TYR A 211 1.95 11.65 4.28
CA TYR A 211 1.60 12.56 5.37
C TYR A 211 2.67 12.62 6.47
N GLY A 212 3.59 11.66 6.53
CA GLY A 212 4.67 11.63 7.52
C GLY A 212 4.21 11.23 8.93
N PHE A 213 3.41 10.17 9.05
CA PHE A 213 3.05 9.54 10.33
C PHE A 213 3.60 8.11 10.43
N GLU A 214 3.67 7.58 11.65
CA GLU A 214 4.26 6.24 11.89
C GLU A 214 3.35 5.10 11.43
N GLY A 215 3.95 4.08 10.81
CA GLY A 215 3.33 2.78 10.56
C GLY A 215 4.24 1.67 11.04
N GLY A 216 4.55 0.72 10.17
CA GLY A 216 5.38 -0.44 10.52
C GLY A 216 4.63 -1.49 11.33
N ASP A 217 5.37 -2.38 11.99
CA ASP A 217 4.78 -3.51 12.71
C ASP A 217 4.26 -3.12 14.11
N TYR A 218 3.56 -4.04 14.77
CA TYR A 218 3.09 -3.85 16.14
C TYR A 218 4.23 -3.52 17.10
N VAL A 219 4.01 -2.55 17.98
CA VAL A 219 4.91 -2.20 19.09
C VAL A 219 4.58 -3.05 20.32
N ASP A 220 4.74 -4.37 20.19
CA ASP A 220 4.62 -5.30 21.33
C ASP A 220 5.93 -5.41 22.13
#